data_AF-A0A960UDQ0-F1
#
_entry.id   AF-A0A960UDQ0-F1
#
_cell.length_a   1.000
_cell.length_b   1.000
_cell.length_c   1.000
_cell.angle_alpha   90.00
_cell.angle_beta   90.00
_cell.angle_gamma   90.00
#
_symmetry.space_group_name_H-M   'P 1'
#
loop_
_entity.id
_entity.type
_entity.pdbx_description
1 polymer ?
#
loop_
_entity_poly.entity_id
_entity_poly.type
_entity_poly.pdbx_seq_one_letter_code
_entity_poly.pdbx_strand_id
1 'polypeptide(L)'
;MMTQIELERPNLSKKIDIGKYLVSLWRHSSSIEGVYRYAGRKFLEEMLDELFEEDGLFEDFTEQKKRIKEELQQYYYRPLPLKEISSFVQDNPEYASMFYDDACSFANSNVKITHREKRFLDNLSRE
;
A
#
# COMPACT_ATOMS: atom_id res chain seq x y z
N MET A 1 33.34 -5.07 -10.66
CA MET A 1 32.36 -6.15 -10.40
C MET A 1 31.54 -5.71 -9.20
N MET A 2 30.32 -5.21 -9.41
CA MET A 2 29.39 -4.96 -8.30
C MET A 2 28.84 -6.31 -7.84
N THR A 3 28.74 -6.50 -6.53
CA THR A 3 28.19 -7.73 -5.94
C THR A 3 26.66 -7.74 -6.12
N GLN A 4 26.01 -8.91 -6.20
CA GLN A 4 24.53 -9.00 -6.30
C GLN A 4 23.81 -8.18 -5.21
N ILE A 5 24.40 -8.11 -4.01
CA ILE A 5 23.94 -7.31 -2.86
C ILE A 5 23.89 -5.79 -3.17
N GLU A 6 24.78 -5.29 -4.03
CA GLU A 6 24.80 -3.87 -4.45
C GLU A 6 23.77 -3.57 -5.53
N LEU A 7 23.35 -4.57 -6.31
CA LEU A 7 22.29 -4.46 -7.33
C LEU A 7 20.88 -4.56 -6.72
N GLU A 8 20.73 -5.25 -5.59
CA GLU A 8 19.44 -5.39 -4.88
C GLU A 8 19.07 -4.16 -4.03
N ARG A 9 20.05 -3.41 -3.51
CA ARG A 9 19.80 -2.23 -2.67
C ARG A 9 18.99 -1.12 -3.36
N PRO A 10 19.28 -0.74 -4.63
CA PRO A 10 18.46 0.22 -5.36
C PRO A 10 17.04 -0.31 -5.64
N ASN A 11 16.88 -1.62 -5.84
CA ASN A 11 15.60 -2.26 -6.10
C ASN A 11 14.72 -2.27 -4.83
N LEU A 12 15.29 -2.69 -3.70
CA LEU A 12 14.60 -2.66 -2.42
C LEU A 12 14.17 -1.25 -2.01
N SER A 13 15.04 -0.25 -2.19
CA SER A 13 14.68 1.14 -1.87
C SER A 13 13.46 1.61 -2.67
N LYS A 14 13.40 1.29 -3.96
CA LYS A 14 12.25 1.63 -4.81
C LYS A 14 10.99 0.90 -4.39
N LYS A 15 11.07 -0.41 -4.11
CA LYS A 15 9.93 -1.21 -3.62
C LYS A 15 9.42 -0.71 -2.27
N ILE A 16 10.33 -0.33 -1.36
CA ILE A 16 9.98 0.32 -0.09
C ILE A 16 9.25 1.64 -0.36
N ASP A 17 9.73 2.47 -1.29
CA ASP A 17 9.06 3.73 -1.62
C ASP A 17 7.64 3.51 -2.16
N ILE A 18 7.44 2.54 -3.06
CA ILE A 18 6.09 2.13 -3.53
C ILE A 18 5.22 1.69 -2.34
N GLY A 19 5.76 0.82 -1.48
CA GLY A 19 5.06 0.31 -0.30
C GLY A 19 4.61 1.43 0.66
N LYS A 20 5.35 2.53 0.79
CA LYS A 20 4.97 3.68 1.62
C LYS A 20 3.68 4.33 1.12
N TYR A 21 3.57 4.52 -0.20
CA TYR A 21 2.36 5.08 -0.81
C TYR A 21 1.17 4.12 -0.67
N LEU A 22 1.40 2.82 -0.90
CA LEU A 22 0.40 1.76 -0.75
C LEU A 22 -0.19 1.71 0.66
N VAL A 23 0.67 1.64 1.68
CA VAL A 23 0.25 1.55 3.08
C VAL A 23 -0.40 2.86 3.56
N SER A 24 0.04 4.00 3.03
CA SER A 24 -0.64 5.28 3.28
C SER A 24 -2.04 5.31 2.68
N LEU A 25 -2.22 4.74 1.47
CA LEU A 25 -3.52 4.61 0.83
C LEU A 25 -4.45 3.71 1.64
N TRP A 26 -3.97 2.56 2.10
CA TRP A 26 -4.69 1.65 3.01
C TRP A 26 -5.19 2.36 4.27
N ARG A 27 -4.36 3.23 4.86
CA ARG A 27 -4.76 4.03 6.02
C ARG A 27 -5.86 5.03 5.68
N HIS A 28 -5.75 5.73 4.56
CA HIS A 28 -6.81 6.64 4.13
C HIS A 28 -8.10 5.87 3.88
N SER A 29 -8.07 4.77 3.14
CA SER A 29 -9.22 3.91 2.87
C SER A 29 -9.88 3.35 4.14
N SER A 30 -9.09 2.96 5.14
CA SER A 30 -9.62 2.47 6.43
C SER A 30 -10.15 3.56 7.37
N SER A 31 -9.84 4.83 7.11
CA SER A 31 -10.30 5.97 7.92
C SER A 31 -11.64 6.56 7.47
N ILE A 32 -12.16 6.14 6.31
CA ILE A 32 -13.32 6.77 5.67
C ILE A 32 -14.64 6.49 6.40
N GLU A 33 -14.71 5.47 7.25
CA GLU A 33 -15.77 5.37 8.27
C GLU A 33 -15.14 5.08 9.64
N GLY A 34 -15.59 5.80 10.68
CA GLY A 34 -15.05 5.79 12.04
C GLY A 34 -15.15 4.48 12.83
N VAL A 35 -15.12 3.32 12.15
CA VAL A 35 -15.36 1.98 12.68
C VAL A 35 -14.06 1.21 12.94
N TYR A 36 -12.96 1.51 12.26
CA TYR A 36 -11.67 0.82 12.47
C TYR A 36 -10.81 1.44 13.56
N ARG A 37 -11.31 1.51 14.81
CA ARG A 37 -10.47 1.86 15.96
C ARG A 37 -9.78 0.68 16.63
N TYR A 38 -10.16 -0.58 16.36
CA TYR A 38 -9.62 -1.72 17.12
C TYR A 38 -9.25 -3.00 16.33
N ALA A 39 -9.66 -3.16 15.07
CA ALA A 39 -9.26 -4.32 14.24
C ALA A 39 -8.02 -4.06 13.37
N GLY A 40 -7.53 -2.82 13.32
CA GLY A 40 -6.58 -2.37 12.29
C GLY A 40 -5.17 -2.95 12.36
N ARG A 41 -4.69 -3.43 13.51
CA ARG A 41 -3.31 -3.95 13.61
C ARG A 41 -3.16 -5.37 13.06
N LYS A 42 -4.07 -6.28 13.42
CA LYS A 42 -4.03 -7.66 12.94
C LYS A 42 -4.23 -7.71 11.43
N PHE A 43 -5.22 -6.96 10.92
CA PHE A 43 -5.47 -6.84 9.49
C PHE A 43 -4.29 -6.20 8.75
N LEU A 44 -3.69 -5.14 9.29
CA LEU A 44 -2.47 -4.56 8.72
C LEU A 44 -1.32 -5.57 8.69
N GLU A 45 -1.15 -6.37 9.74
CA GLU A 45 -0.10 -7.39 9.79
C GLU A 45 -0.30 -8.46 8.72
N GLU A 46 -1.53 -8.91 8.48
CA GLU A 46 -1.93 -9.85 7.43
C GLU A 46 -1.68 -9.26 6.02
N MET A 47 -2.15 -8.04 5.74
CA MET A 47 -1.90 -7.36 4.46
C MET A 47 -0.41 -7.13 4.19
N LEU A 48 0.35 -6.77 5.23
CA LEU A 48 1.81 -6.64 5.11
C LEU A 48 2.50 -7.99 4.93
N ASP A 49 1.88 -9.11 5.32
CA ASP A 49 2.40 -10.44 5.02
C ASP A 49 2.18 -10.81 3.55
N GLU A 50 1.04 -10.46 2.97
CA GLU A 50 0.71 -10.69 1.55
C GLU A 50 1.71 -10.03 0.59
N LEU A 51 2.34 -8.91 0.98
CA LEU A 51 3.38 -8.29 0.17
C LEU A 51 4.62 -9.17 -0.04
N PHE A 52 4.79 -10.26 0.72
CA PHE A 52 5.91 -11.19 0.63
C PHE A 52 5.53 -12.56 0.06
N GLU A 53 4.26 -12.76 -0.29
CA GLU A 53 3.79 -13.97 -0.96
C GLU A 53 4.16 -13.94 -2.46
N GLU A 54 3.85 -15.01 -3.19
CA GLU A 54 4.10 -15.13 -4.64
C GLU A 54 3.50 -13.95 -5.42
N ASP A 55 4.28 -13.39 -6.35
CA ASP A 55 3.97 -12.17 -7.11
C ASP A 55 3.82 -10.88 -6.25
N GLY A 56 4.14 -10.97 -4.96
CA GLY A 56 4.10 -9.86 -4.02
C GLY A 56 5.21 -8.83 -4.24
N LEU A 57 4.97 -7.58 -3.79
CA LEU A 57 5.92 -6.48 -3.95
C LEU A 57 7.33 -6.79 -3.39
N PHE A 58 7.42 -7.65 -2.37
CA PHE A 58 8.64 -8.05 -1.68
C PHE A 58 8.89 -9.57 -1.66
N GLU A 59 8.38 -10.33 -2.64
CA GLU A 59 8.61 -11.78 -2.76
C GLU A 59 10.11 -12.16 -2.59
N ASP A 60 11.01 -11.44 -3.26
CA ASP A 60 12.47 -11.69 -3.19
C ASP A 60 13.14 -11.26 -1.86
N PHE A 61 12.40 -10.61 -0.95
CA PHE A 61 12.96 -9.95 0.24
C PHE A 61 12.46 -10.55 1.56
N THR A 62 12.10 -11.84 1.55
CA THR A 62 11.59 -12.57 2.73
C THR A 62 12.55 -12.55 3.92
N GLU A 63 13.87 -12.56 3.69
CA GLU A 63 14.88 -12.44 4.76
C GLU A 63 14.84 -11.07 5.46
N GLN A 64 14.41 -10.01 4.77
CA GLN A 64 14.29 -8.65 5.33
C GLN A 64 12.85 -8.32 5.77
N LYS A 65 11.92 -9.29 5.70
CA LYS A 65 10.49 -9.13 5.97
C LYS A 65 10.19 -8.35 7.24
N LYS A 66 10.79 -8.73 8.37
CA LYS A 66 10.59 -8.04 9.65
C LYS A 66 10.93 -6.54 9.57
N ARG A 67 12.09 -6.21 9.02
CA ARG A 67 12.56 -4.82 8.88
C ARG A 67 11.65 -4.01 7.97
N ILE A 68 11.27 -4.58 6.82
CA ILE A 68 10.41 -3.90 5.84
C ILE A 68 9.03 -3.66 6.44
N LYS A 69 8.43 -4.66 7.11
CA LYS A 69 7.14 -4.48 7.81
C LYS A 69 7.22 -3.37 8.85
N GLU A 70 8.26 -3.34 9.69
CA GLU A 70 8.47 -2.30 10.70
C GLU A 70 8.60 -0.89 10.08
N GLU A 71 9.27 -0.77 8.94
CA GLU A 71 9.38 0.49 8.21
C GLU A 71 8.04 0.94 7.63
N LEU A 72 7.33 0.04 6.95
CA LEU A 72 6.05 0.32 6.31
C LEU A 72 4.92 0.63 7.31
N GLN A 73 4.89 -0.05 8.46
CA GLN A 73 3.90 0.21 9.52
C GLN A 73 3.87 1.67 9.96
N GLN A 74 5.01 2.38 9.92
CA GLN A 74 5.07 3.78 10.31
C GLN A 74 4.17 4.66 9.43
N TYR A 75 4.07 4.33 8.13
CA TYR A 75 3.24 5.03 7.16
C TYR A 75 1.76 4.67 7.29
N TYR A 76 1.42 3.55 7.94
CA TYR A 76 0.03 3.31 8.32
C TYR A 76 -0.42 4.23 9.46
N TYR A 77 0.44 4.45 10.46
CA TYR A 77 0.11 5.32 11.58
C TYR A 77 0.27 6.81 11.27
N ARG A 78 1.16 7.15 10.32
CA ARG A 78 1.43 8.51 9.84
C ARG A 78 1.43 8.51 8.30
N PRO A 79 0.24 8.45 7.67
CA PRO A 79 0.14 8.30 6.22
C PRO A 79 0.61 9.55 5.49
N LEU A 80 1.16 9.34 4.30
CA LEU A 80 1.44 10.41 3.35
C LEU A 80 0.13 11.11 2.96
N PRO A 81 0.14 12.42 2.68
CA PRO A 81 -1.04 13.15 2.20
C PRO A 81 -1.61 12.54 0.91
N LEU A 82 -2.93 12.49 0.78
CA LEU A 82 -3.60 11.97 -0.43
C LEU A 82 -3.10 12.61 -1.74
N LYS A 83 -2.80 13.92 -1.72
CA LYS A 83 -2.23 14.63 -2.87
C LYS A 83 -0.91 14.02 -3.35
N GLU A 84 -0.06 13.55 -2.44
CA GLU A 84 1.25 12.97 -2.76
C GLU A 84 1.07 11.56 -3.33
N ILE A 85 0.10 10.81 -2.80
CA ILE A 85 -0.28 9.50 -3.34
C ILE A 85 -0.84 9.65 -4.76
N SER A 86 -1.75 10.62 -4.99
CA SER A 86 -2.30 10.88 -6.32
C SER A 86 -1.22 11.29 -7.32
N SER A 87 -0.31 12.20 -6.97
CA SER A 87 0.80 12.57 -7.86
C SER A 87 1.71 11.39 -8.17
N PHE A 88 2.02 10.54 -7.19
CA PHE A 88 2.83 9.35 -7.41
C PHE A 88 2.19 8.38 -8.42
N VAL A 89 0.89 8.10 -8.28
CA VAL A 89 0.17 7.21 -9.21
C VAL A 89 0.11 7.80 -10.61
N GLN A 90 -0.09 9.12 -10.74
CA GLN A 90 -0.09 9.81 -12.04
C GLN A 90 1.27 9.71 -12.76
N ASP A 91 2.37 9.81 -12.01
CA ASP A 91 3.71 9.68 -12.56
C ASP A 91 4.13 8.23 -12.82
N ASN A 92 3.39 7.25 -12.28
CA ASN A 92 3.69 5.81 -12.36
C ASN A 92 2.41 4.99 -12.62
N PRO A 93 1.78 5.14 -13.80
CA PRO A 93 0.47 4.55 -14.11
C PRO A 93 0.47 3.01 -14.06
N GLU A 94 1.62 2.36 -14.20
CA GLU A 94 1.76 0.90 -14.05
C GLU A 94 1.33 0.38 -12.67
N TYR A 95 1.34 1.24 -11.64
CA TYR A 95 0.91 0.87 -10.29
C TYR A 95 -0.54 1.24 -9.99
N ALA A 96 -1.23 1.93 -10.91
CA ALA A 96 -2.60 2.42 -10.68
C ALA A 96 -3.60 1.29 -10.43
N SER A 97 -3.55 0.21 -11.22
CA SER A 97 -4.43 -0.95 -11.05
C SER A 97 -4.22 -1.64 -9.70
N MET A 98 -2.95 -1.86 -9.32
CA MET A 98 -2.60 -2.46 -8.03
C MET A 98 -3.12 -1.61 -6.86
N PHE A 99 -2.90 -0.29 -6.93
CA PHE A 99 -3.36 0.65 -5.89
C PHE A 99 -4.90 0.69 -5.80
N TYR A 100 -5.58 0.58 -6.93
CA TYR A 100 -7.04 0.53 -6.99
C TYR A 100 -7.61 -0.73 -6.36
N ASP A 101 -7.10 -1.90 -6.75
CA ASP A 101 -7.55 -3.20 -6.25
C ASP A 101 -7.35 -3.32 -4.73
N ASP A 102 -6.21 -2.83 -4.24
CA ASP A 102 -5.91 -2.75 -2.82
C ASP A 102 -6.84 -1.79 -2.08
N ALA A 103 -7.07 -0.59 -2.61
CA ALA A 103 -7.99 0.37 -2.00
C ALA A 103 -9.42 -0.17 -1.94
N CYS A 104 -9.87 -0.88 -2.98
CA CYS A 104 -11.16 -1.55 -3.02
C CYS A 104 -11.25 -2.67 -1.98
N SER A 105 -10.20 -3.46 -1.81
CA SER A 105 -10.13 -4.53 -0.81
C SER A 105 -10.24 -3.96 0.61
N PHE A 106 -9.58 -2.83 0.89
CA PHE A 106 -9.74 -2.11 2.15
C PHE A 106 -11.16 -1.55 2.36
N ALA A 107 -11.76 -0.94 1.34
CA ALA A 107 -13.11 -0.36 1.42
C ALA A 107 -14.22 -1.43 1.55
N ASN A 108 -14.05 -2.60 0.90
CA ASN A 108 -15.04 -3.69 0.95
C ASN A 108 -14.91 -4.57 2.20
N SER A 109 -13.83 -4.44 2.97
CA SER A 109 -13.60 -5.27 4.16
C SER A 109 -14.56 -5.02 5.33
N ASN A 110 -15.37 -3.94 5.31
CA ASN A 110 -16.64 -3.84 6.05
C ASN A 110 -17.49 -2.61 5.62
N VAL A 111 -18.66 -2.90 5.05
CA VAL A 111 -19.89 -2.08 4.96
C VAL A 111 -19.90 -0.89 3.97
N LYS A 112 -20.88 -0.95 3.04
CA LYS A 112 -21.42 0.09 2.13
C LYS A 112 -20.48 1.23 1.70
N ILE A 113 -19.89 1.07 0.52
CA ILE A 113 -19.24 2.13 -0.27
C ILE A 113 -20.14 3.39 -0.35
N THR A 114 -19.64 4.50 0.17
CA THR A 114 -20.30 5.81 0.10
C THR A 114 -20.14 6.44 -1.30
N HIS A 115 -20.97 7.43 -1.63
CA HIS A 115 -20.88 8.15 -2.90
C HIS A 115 -19.54 8.86 -3.14
N ARG A 116 -18.81 9.19 -2.07
CA ARG A 116 -17.50 9.85 -2.16
C ARG A 116 -16.40 8.84 -2.51
N GLU A 117 -16.43 7.67 -1.91
CA GLU A 117 -15.51 6.56 -2.22
C GLU A 117 -15.76 6.03 -3.62
N LYS A 118 -17.03 5.85 -4.00
CA LYS A 118 -17.38 5.49 -5.38
C LYS A 118 -16.81 6.49 -6.38
N ARG A 119 -16.85 7.80 -6.09
CA ARG A 119 -16.28 8.82 -6.97
C ARG A 119 -14.75 8.78 -7.03
N PHE A 120 -14.09 8.46 -5.91
CA PHE A 120 -12.63 8.29 -5.88
C PHE A 120 -12.20 7.06 -6.69
N LEU A 121 -12.91 5.94 -6.52
CA LEU A 121 -12.71 4.70 -7.28
C LEU A 121 -13.06 4.88 -8.78
N ASP A 122 -14.17 5.54 -9.09
CA ASP A 122 -14.56 5.88 -10.47
C ASP A 122 -13.55 6.81 -11.15
N ASN A 123 -12.84 7.66 -10.39
CA ASN A 123 -11.78 8.50 -10.93
C ASN A 123 -10.48 7.70 -11.17
N LEU A 124 -10.13 6.78 -10.27
CA LEU A 124 -8.97 5.89 -10.43
C LEU A 124 -9.12 4.93 -11.60
N SER A 125 -10.34 4.45 -11.88
CA SER A 125 -10.62 3.48 -12.96
C SER A 125 -10.77 4.10 -14.36
N ARG A 126 -10.73 5.44 -14.47
CA ARG A 126 -10.91 6.17 -15.74
C ARG A 126 -9.59 6.65 -16.36
N GLU A 127 -8.47 6.48 -15.67
CA GLU A 127 -7.11 6.65 -16.22
C GLU A 127 -6.56 5.28 -16.66
#